data_AF-A0AA36ME51-F1
#
_entry.id   AF-A0AA36ME51-F1
#
_cell.length_a   1.000
_cell.length_b   1.000
_cell.length_c   1.000
_cell.angle_alpha   90.00
_cell.angle_beta   90.00
_cell.angle_gamma   90.00
#
_symmetry.space_group_name_H-M   'P 1'
#
loop_
_entity.id
_entity.type
_entity.pdbx_description
1 polymer ?
#
loop_
_entity_poly.entity_id
_entity_poly.type
_entity_poly.pdbx_seq_one_letter_code
_entity_poly.pdbx_strand_id
1 'polypeptide(L)'
;MYCPMWVSKAARGCDDWLKLNCPLSCSICRPTPDKPLPRTISSLLNASTTTCTDRHSHCSYWANTRQCTINPKFMLAECCKQCTLITRHHIQARFS
;
A
#
# COMPACT_ATOMS: atom_id res chain seq x y z
N MET A 1 -23.01 23.58 17.03
CA MET A 1 -22.03 23.28 15.96
C MET A 1 -21.55 21.85 16.15
N TYR A 2 -21.34 21.08 15.08
CA TYR A 2 -20.97 19.65 15.17
C TYR A 2 -19.63 19.40 14.44
N CYS A 3 -18.99 18.28 14.77
CA CYS A 3 -17.57 18.00 14.46
C CYS A 3 -17.12 18.31 13.01
N PRO A 4 -17.82 17.86 11.94
CA PRO A 4 -17.53 18.23 10.55
C PRO A 4 -17.41 19.74 10.29
N MET A 5 -18.25 20.56 10.91
CA MET A 5 -18.24 22.02 10.74
C MET A 5 -17.06 22.69 11.45
N TRP A 6 -16.56 22.06 12.52
CA TRP A 6 -15.39 22.56 13.26
C TRP A 6 -14.08 22.28 12.52
N VAL A 7 -14.00 21.17 11.78
CA VAL A 7 -12.85 20.87 10.91
C VAL A 7 -12.58 22.02 9.93
N SER A 8 -13.64 22.60 9.35
CA SER A 8 -13.52 23.72 8.39
C SER A 8 -13.06 25.03 9.02
N LYS A 9 -13.08 25.14 10.35
CA LYS A 9 -12.70 26.35 11.09
C LYS A 9 -11.33 26.22 11.78
N ALA A 10 -10.75 25.02 11.80
CA ALA A 10 -9.49 24.78 12.48
C ALA A 10 -8.33 25.40 11.70
N ALA A 11 -7.51 26.20 12.38
CA ALA A 11 -6.45 26.98 11.75
C ALA A 11 -5.30 26.10 11.18
N ARG A 12 -5.12 24.87 11.68
CA ARG A 12 -4.04 23.94 11.29
C ARG A 12 -4.49 22.48 11.37
N GLY A 13 -5.37 22.05 10.46
CA GLY A 13 -5.88 20.67 10.47
C GLY A 13 -6.58 20.32 11.78
N CYS A 14 -6.51 19.07 12.23
CA CYS A 14 -7.09 18.66 13.52
C CYS A 14 -6.28 19.25 14.69
N ASP A 15 -6.76 20.36 15.27
CA ASP A 15 -6.22 20.97 16.49
C ASP A 15 -6.56 20.16 17.75
N ASP A 16 -6.03 20.55 18.90
CA ASP A 16 -6.11 19.76 20.14
C ASP A 16 -7.54 19.60 20.66
N TRP A 17 -8.42 20.59 20.42
CA TRP A 17 -9.82 20.47 20.80
C TRP A 17 -10.54 19.43 19.93
N LEU A 18 -10.27 19.46 18.62
CA LEU A 18 -10.83 18.51 17.64
C LEU A 18 -10.32 17.07 17.87
N LYS A 19 -9.07 16.88 18.28
CA LYS A 19 -8.54 15.55 18.64
C LYS A 19 -9.31 14.92 19.79
N LEU A 20 -9.66 15.73 20.79
CA LEU A 20 -10.30 15.26 22.02
C LEU A 20 -11.80 15.03 21.85
N ASN A 21 -12.48 15.91 21.12
CA ASN A 21 -13.95 15.92 21.05
C ASN A 21 -14.50 15.35 19.73
N CYS A 22 -13.65 15.24 18.69
CA CYS A 22 -14.06 14.88 17.33
C CYS A 22 -13.05 13.94 16.63
N PRO A 23 -12.63 12.83 17.28
CA PRO A 23 -11.50 12.02 16.81
C PRO A 23 -11.72 11.41 15.41
N LEU A 24 -12.94 10.99 15.08
CA LEU A 24 -13.28 10.43 13.76
C LEU A 24 -13.19 11.47 12.64
N SER A 25 -13.55 12.73 12.93
CA SER A 25 -13.44 13.82 11.94
C SER A 25 -11.99 14.23 11.69
N CYS A 26 -11.10 13.97 12.66
CA CYS A 26 -9.66 14.21 12.53
C CYS A 26 -8.93 13.17 11.67
N SER A 27 -9.49 11.98 11.48
CA SER A 27 -8.89 10.94 10.62
C SER A 27 -9.01 11.24 9.12
N ILE A 28 -9.62 12.36 8.73
CA ILE A 28 -9.88 12.77 7.34
C ILE A 28 -8.97 13.95 6.89
N CYS A 29 -7.95 14.31 7.69
CA CYS A 29 -7.10 15.47 7.36
C CYS A 29 -6.38 15.31 6.01
N ARG A 30 -6.55 16.31 5.13
CA ARG A 30 -5.84 16.44 3.85
C ARG A 30 -4.41 16.95 4.09
N PRO A 31 -3.37 16.40 3.46
CA PRO A 31 -2.00 16.87 3.64
C PRO A 31 -1.83 18.30 3.11
N THR A 32 -1.12 19.15 3.85
CA THR A 32 -0.74 20.50 3.43
C THR A 32 0.72 20.54 2.95
N PRO A 33 1.11 21.52 2.11
CA PRO A 33 2.48 21.64 1.60
C PRO A 33 3.54 21.73 2.70
N ASP A 34 3.23 22.39 3.82
CA ASP A 34 4.18 22.65 4.92
C ASP A 34 4.38 21.45 5.86
N LYS A 35 3.47 20.47 5.85
CA LYS A 35 3.58 19.27 6.67
C LYS A 35 2.98 18.05 5.95
N PRO A 36 3.76 17.40 5.07
CA PRO A 36 3.36 16.15 4.46
C PRO A 36 3.11 15.09 5.55
N LEU A 37 2.08 14.27 5.36
CA LEU A 37 1.83 13.11 6.23
C LEU A 37 3.08 12.21 6.24
N PRO A 38 3.48 11.60 7.37
CA PRO A 38 4.47 10.53 7.34
C PRO A 38 3.95 9.42 6.42
N ARG A 39 4.61 9.24 5.27
CA ARG A 39 4.38 8.09 4.37
C ARG A 39 4.93 6.84 5.05
N THR A 40 4.26 6.36 6.08
CA THR A 40 4.56 5.06 6.70
C THR A 40 4.34 3.90 5.74
N ILE A 41 3.59 4.10 4.64
CA ILE A 41 3.44 3.08 3.58
C ILE A 41 4.67 3.02 2.65
N SER A 42 5.43 4.12 2.45
CA SER A 42 6.68 4.04 1.66
C SER A 42 7.81 3.33 2.42
N SER A 43 7.84 3.42 3.74
CA SER A 43 8.90 2.78 4.54
C SER A 43 8.66 1.27 4.75
N LEU A 44 7.41 0.82 4.72
CA LEU A 44 7.08 -0.62 4.69
C LEU A 44 7.28 -1.27 3.31
N LEU A 45 7.25 -0.49 2.23
CA LEU A 45 7.54 -0.98 0.87
C LEU A 45 9.04 -1.02 0.54
N ASN A 46 9.88 -0.30 1.29
CA ASN A 46 11.33 -0.24 1.06
C ASN A 46 12.16 -1.17 1.97
N ALA A 47 11.55 -1.84 2.94
CA ALA A 47 12.25 -2.70 3.89
C ALA A 47 12.31 -4.18 3.48
N SER A 48 11.95 -4.52 2.24
CA SER A 48 12.10 -5.88 1.72
C SER A 48 12.47 -5.88 0.25
N THR A 49 13.58 -5.22 -0.09
CA THR A 49 14.41 -5.66 -1.23
C THR A 49 15.19 -6.92 -0.82
N THR A 50 14.52 -7.89 -0.17
CA THR A 50 14.98 -9.27 -0.21
C THR A 50 14.99 -9.62 -1.68
N THR A 51 16.16 -9.98 -2.21
CA THR A 51 16.39 -10.30 -3.60
C THR A 51 15.45 -11.45 -3.99
N CYS A 52 14.26 -11.10 -4.45
CA CYS A 52 13.18 -12.00 -4.79
C CYS A 52 13.52 -12.60 -6.15
N THR A 53 14.08 -13.81 -6.14
CA THR A 53 14.55 -14.51 -7.32
C THR A 53 13.80 -15.82 -7.49
N ASP A 54 13.66 -16.24 -8.74
CA ASP A 54 13.17 -17.58 -9.07
C ASP A 54 14.31 -18.57 -8.85
N ARG A 55 14.02 -19.65 -8.12
CA ARG A 55 14.95 -20.73 -7.79
C ARG A 55 14.71 -22.00 -8.61
N HIS A 56 13.63 -22.02 -9.40
CA HIS A 56 13.25 -23.11 -10.27
C HIS A 56 13.08 -22.67 -11.73
N SER A 57 13.53 -23.51 -12.67
CA SER A 57 13.35 -23.29 -14.11
C SER A 57 11.87 -23.26 -14.53
N HIS A 58 10.99 -23.93 -13.78
CA HIS A 58 9.56 -24.03 -14.08
C HIS A 58 8.72 -22.89 -13.47
N CYS A 59 9.33 -21.91 -12.82
CA CYS A 59 8.60 -20.81 -12.17
C CYS A 59 7.67 -20.08 -13.14
N SER A 60 8.08 -19.83 -14.38
CA SER A 60 7.24 -19.22 -15.42
C SER A 60 6.00 -20.06 -15.73
N TYR A 61 6.16 -21.36 -15.90
CA TYR A 61 5.04 -22.29 -16.14
C TYR A 61 4.07 -22.33 -14.95
N TRP A 62 4.57 -22.41 -13.73
CA TRP A 62 3.76 -22.42 -12.52
C TRP A 62 3.02 -21.10 -12.28
N ALA A 63 3.66 -19.97 -12.58
CA ALA A 63 3.03 -18.67 -12.54
C ALA A 63 1.87 -18.57 -13.54
N ASN A 64 2.08 -19.03 -14.78
CA ASN A 64 1.04 -19.06 -15.82
C ASN A 64 -0.12 -20.00 -15.48
N THR A 65 0.13 -21.06 -14.71
CA THR A 65 -0.90 -21.98 -14.20
C THR A 65 -1.51 -21.52 -12.87
N ARG A 66 -1.32 -20.24 -12.50
CA ARG A 66 -1.86 -19.59 -11.30
C ARG A 66 -1.42 -20.17 -9.96
N GLN A 67 -0.24 -20.78 -9.91
CA GLN A 67 0.31 -21.31 -8.65
C GLN A 67 0.55 -20.20 -7.61
N CYS A 68 0.74 -18.94 -8.02
CA CYS A 68 0.84 -17.82 -7.09
C CYS A 68 -0.44 -17.60 -6.25
N THR A 69 -1.59 -18.07 -6.74
CA THR A 69 -2.88 -18.01 -6.02
C THR A 69 -3.21 -19.35 -5.37
N ILE A 70 -2.93 -20.46 -6.06
CA ILE A 70 -3.25 -21.82 -5.60
C ILE A 70 -2.28 -22.26 -4.50
N ASN A 71 -0.99 -21.97 -4.64
CA ASN A 71 0.07 -22.33 -3.70
C ASN A 71 1.02 -21.14 -3.41
N PRO A 72 0.50 -20.07 -2.79
CA PRO A 72 1.24 -18.83 -2.60
C PRO A 72 2.49 -19.02 -1.73
N LYS A 73 2.45 -19.90 -0.72
CA LYS A 73 3.59 -20.13 0.17
C LYS A 73 4.78 -20.75 -0.57
N PHE A 74 4.54 -21.79 -1.36
CA PHE A 74 5.59 -22.42 -2.17
C PHE A 74 6.13 -21.46 -3.21
N MET A 75 5.24 -20.76 -3.92
CA MET A 75 5.66 -19.86 -4.98
C MET A 75 6.40 -18.62 -4.45
N LEU A 76 6.07 -18.11 -3.26
CA LEU A 76 6.84 -17.02 -2.65
C LEU A 76 8.22 -17.49 -2.16
N ALA A 77 8.40 -18.78 -1.84
CA ALA A 77 9.69 -19.33 -1.44
C ALA A 77 10.59 -19.66 -2.65
N GLU A 78 10.01 -20.21 -3.71
CA GLU A 78 10.76 -20.76 -4.86
C GLU A 78 10.66 -19.93 -6.14
N CYS A 79 9.58 -19.17 -6.32
CA CYS A 79 9.23 -18.49 -7.56
C CYS A 79 8.74 -17.06 -7.32
N CYS A 80 9.39 -16.41 -6.35
CA CYS A 80 8.96 -15.14 -5.80
C CYS A 80 8.84 -14.06 -6.89
N LYS A 81 9.79 -14.05 -7.85
CA LYS A 81 9.83 -13.03 -8.90
C LYS A 81 8.59 -13.11 -9.78
N GLN A 82 8.16 -14.31 -10.17
CA GLN A 82 6.96 -14.45 -10.99
C GLN A 82 5.69 -13.98 -10.27
N CYS A 83 5.55 -14.28 -8.97
CA CYS A 83 4.37 -13.87 -8.21
C CYS A 83 4.35 -12.37 -7.87
N THR A 84 5.51 -11.76 -7.68
CA THR A 84 5.64 -10.31 -7.48
C THR A 84 5.54 -9.51 -8.78
N LEU A 85 5.71 -10.15 -9.94
CA LEU A 85 5.41 -9.56 -11.25
C LEU A 85 3.91 -9.66 -11.60
N ILE A 86 3.21 -10.71 -11.15
CA ILE A 86 1.75 -10.83 -11.35
C ILE A 86 0.98 -9.68 -10.67
N THR A 87 1.49 -9.12 -9.56
CA THR A 87 0.94 -7.89 -8.96
C THR A 87 1.22 -6.61 -9.78
N ARG A 88 2.14 -6.64 -10.76
CA ARG A 88 2.39 -5.54 -11.71
C ARG A 88 1.64 -5.69 -13.04
N HIS A 89 1.34 -6.92 -13.48
CA HIS A 89 0.72 -7.17 -14.78
C HIS A 89 -0.78 -6.88 -14.87
N HIS A 90 -1.47 -6.57 -13.78
CA HIS A 90 -2.83 -6.02 -13.85
C HIS A 90 -2.87 -4.51 -14.15
N ILE A 91 -1.74 -3.79 -14.14
CA ILE A 91 -1.70 -2.34 -14.40
C ILE A 91 -1.19 -1.98 -15.81
N GLN A 92 -0.60 -2.91 -16.57
CA GLN A 92 -0.10 -2.64 -17.93
C GLN A 92 -0.60 -3.60 -19.02
N ALA A 93 -1.81 -4.15 -18.88
CA ALA A 93 -2.49 -4.83 -19.99
C ALA A 93 -3.31 -3.86 -20.88
N ARG A 94 -2.82 -2.63 -21.08
CA ARG A 94 -3.16 -1.76 -22.21
C ARG A 94 -1.91 -0.99 -22.63
N PHE A 95 -1.79 -0.77 -23.93
CA PHE A 95 -0.65 -0.24 -24.69
C PHE A 95 0.29 -1.32 -25.25
N SER A 96 -0.26 -2.13 -26.16
CA SER A 96 0.32 -2.20 -27.52
C SER A 96 -0.23 -1.04 -28.33
#